data_AF-A0A1B1N3X9-F1
#
_entry.id   AF-A0A1B1N3X9-F1
#
_cell.length_a   1.000
_cell.length_b   1.000
_cell.length_c   1.000
_cell.angle_alpha   90.00
_cell.angle_beta   90.00
_cell.angle_gamma   90.00
#
_symmetry.space_group_name_H-M   'P 1'
#
loop_
_entity.id
_entity.type
_entity.pdbx_description
1 polymer ?
#
loop_
_entity_poly.entity_id
_entity_poly.type
_entity_poly.pdbx_seq_one_letter_code
_entity_poly.pdbx_strand_id
1 'polypeptide(L)'
;MKMIQSIYDIEELEAGGNIPLSYISVVRTQFEEWYESDHTDECLTEFRLPAESCIHHLEEEKDAKFILDQLIHVEYVETEEVQDCRYFRIGIMNDHQMNLVFFIEGTLSSRIEQWLQN
;
A
#
# COMPACT_ATOMS: atom_id res chain seq x y z
N MET A 1 3.60 -5.13 9.11
CA MET A 1 3.86 -4.53 7.79
C MET A 1 4.19 -5.63 6.82
N LYS A 2 3.48 -5.63 5.69
CA LYS A 2 3.71 -6.54 4.57
C LYS A 2 4.17 -5.77 3.35
N MET A 3 5.18 -6.30 2.66
CA MET A 3 5.59 -5.82 1.35
C MET A 3 4.86 -6.64 0.29
N ILE A 4 4.23 -5.97 -0.66
CA ILE A 4 3.48 -6.58 -1.76
C ILE A 4 4.30 -6.35 -3.02
N GLN A 5 4.88 -7.44 -3.52
CA GLN A 5 5.68 -7.42 -4.74
C GLN A 5 5.07 -8.28 -5.85
N SER A 6 4.15 -9.18 -5.53
CA SER A 6 3.56 -10.13 -6.44
C SER A 6 2.08 -10.34 -6.17
N ILE A 7 1.37 -10.90 -7.15
CA ILE A 7 -0.04 -11.24 -6.99
C ILE A 7 -0.29 -12.23 -5.84
N TYR A 8 0.67 -13.12 -5.55
CA TYR A 8 0.60 -14.06 -4.44
C TYR A 8 0.61 -13.36 -3.06
N ASP A 9 1.31 -12.22 -2.94
CA ASP A 9 1.33 -11.47 -1.68
C ASP A 9 -0.06 -10.88 -1.37
N ILE A 10 -0.80 -10.50 -2.42
CA ILE A 10 -2.18 -10.03 -2.35
C ILE A 10 -3.12 -11.18 -2.00
N GLU A 11 -2.97 -12.34 -2.66
CA GLU A 11 -3.77 -13.54 -2.36
C GLU A 11 -3.56 -14.01 -0.91
N GLU A 12 -2.35 -13.90 -0.38
CA GLU A 12 -2.09 -14.22 1.03
C GLU A 12 -2.74 -13.18 1.98
N LEU A 13 -2.80 -11.90 1.61
CA LEU A 13 -3.58 -10.91 2.38
C LEU A 13 -5.06 -11.25 2.37
N GLU A 14 -5.59 -11.69 1.23
CA GLU A 14 -6.98 -12.10 1.05
C GLU A 14 -7.32 -13.35 1.89
N ALA A 15 -6.43 -14.35 1.86
CA ALA A 15 -6.59 -15.58 2.62
C ALA A 15 -6.54 -15.37 4.14
N GLY A 16 -5.90 -14.30 4.61
CA GLY A 16 -5.81 -13.95 6.03
C GLY A 16 -7.16 -13.59 6.67
N GLY A 17 -8.15 -13.15 5.88
CA GLY A 17 -9.54 -12.95 6.32
C GLY A 17 -9.81 -11.82 7.32
N ASN A 18 -8.77 -11.11 7.78
CA ASN A 18 -8.89 -10.03 8.76
C ASN A 18 -9.04 -8.63 8.14
N ILE A 19 -8.88 -8.55 6.81
CA ILE A 19 -8.87 -7.29 6.05
C ILE A 19 -10.10 -7.29 5.13
N PRO A 20 -10.86 -6.18 5.05
CA PRO A 20 -11.99 -6.06 4.14
C PRO A 20 -11.60 -6.36 2.68
N LEU A 21 -12.35 -7.25 2.03
CA LEU A 21 -12.10 -7.63 0.63
C LEU A 21 -12.21 -6.44 -0.33
N SER A 22 -13.03 -5.44 0.00
CA SER A 22 -13.17 -4.20 -0.77
C SER A 22 -11.86 -3.41 -0.83
N TYR A 23 -11.17 -3.30 0.30
CA TYR A 23 -9.85 -2.68 0.38
C TYR A 23 -8.77 -3.53 -0.33
N ILE A 24 -8.78 -4.85 -0.16
CA ILE A 24 -7.84 -5.73 -0.87
C ILE A 24 -8.00 -5.59 -2.39
N SER A 25 -9.24 -5.42 -2.86
CA SER A 25 -9.52 -5.19 -4.28
C SER A 25 -8.88 -3.89 -4.78
N VAL A 26 -8.86 -2.82 -3.98
CA VAL A 26 -8.14 -1.58 -4.32
C VAL A 26 -6.65 -1.83 -4.45
N VAL A 27 -6.05 -2.50 -3.48
CA VAL A 27 -4.61 -2.84 -3.50
C VAL A 27 -4.27 -3.70 -4.73
N ARG A 28 -5.15 -4.65 -5.07
CA ARG A 28 -5.02 -5.50 -6.26
C ARG A 28 -5.08 -4.68 -7.54
N THR A 29 -6.08 -3.82 -7.69
CA THR A 29 -6.19 -2.94 -8.86
C THR A 29 -4.94 -2.06 -8.99
N GLN A 30 -4.42 -1.51 -7.89
CA GLN A 30 -3.20 -0.71 -7.95
C GLN A 30 -1.98 -1.51 -8.44
N PHE A 31 -1.85 -2.76 -8.00
CA PHE A 31 -0.80 -3.66 -8.46
C PHE A 31 -0.93 -3.99 -9.95
N GLU A 32 -2.15 -4.29 -10.40
CA GLU A 32 -2.46 -4.59 -11.80
C GLU A 32 -2.18 -3.39 -12.71
N GLU A 33 -2.50 -2.16 -12.28
CA GLU A 33 -2.16 -0.93 -13.01
C GLU A 33 -0.65 -0.76 -13.20
N TRP A 34 0.15 -1.12 -12.18
CA TRP A 34 1.61 -1.08 -12.29
C TRP A 34 2.15 -2.17 -13.22
N TYR A 35 1.61 -3.39 -13.14
CA TYR A 35 1.93 -4.47 -14.08
C TYR A 35 1.64 -4.06 -15.53
N GLU A 36 0.45 -3.51 -15.80
CA GLU A 36 0.06 -3.03 -17.13
C GLU A 36 0.96 -1.89 -17.63
N SER A 37 1.42 -1.03 -16.72
CA SER A 37 2.29 0.11 -17.04
C SER A 37 3.73 -0.30 -17.36
N ASP A 38 4.23 -1.40 -16.79
CA ASP A 38 5.62 -1.85 -17.00
C ASP A 38 5.84 -2.51 -18.37
N HIS A 39 4.77 -2.75 -19.15
CA HIS A 39 4.79 -3.30 -20.51
C HIS A 39 5.65 -4.57 -20.64
N THR A 40 5.62 -5.45 -19.63
CA THR A 40 6.36 -6.71 -19.66
C THR A 40 5.56 -7.77 -20.42
N ASP A 41 6.24 -8.60 -21.24
CA ASP A 41 5.65 -9.78 -21.85
C ASP A 41 5.49 -10.95 -20.84
N GLU A 42 5.78 -10.70 -19.56
CA GLU A 42 5.71 -11.68 -18.49
C GLU A 42 4.27 -11.93 -18.06
N CYS A 43 3.96 -13.15 -17.61
CA CYS A 43 2.65 -13.44 -17.03
C CYS A 43 2.50 -12.73 -15.67
N LEU A 44 1.29 -12.28 -15.33
CA LEU A 44 0.98 -11.64 -14.03
C LEU A 44 1.47 -12.45 -12.81
N THR A 45 1.42 -13.78 -12.89
CA THR A 45 1.88 -14.69 -11.83
C THR A 45 3.40 -14.75 -11.68
N GLU A 46 4.14 -14.29 -12.69
CA GLU A 46 5.61 -14.24 -12.72
C GLU A 46 6.14 -12.83 -12.44
N PHE A 47 5.33 -11.81 -12.74
CA PHE A 47 5.64 -10.41 -12.50
C PHE A 47 5.94 -10.12 -11.03
N ARG A 48 7.02 -9.34 -10.81
CA ARG A 48 7.39 -8.84 -9.49
C ARG A 48 7.81 -7.39 -9.52
N LEU A 49 7.26 -6.61 -8.60
CA LEU A 49 7.69 -5.25 -8.35
C LEU A 49 9.10 -5.22 -7.74
N PRO A 50 9.99 -4.30 -8.19
CA PRO A 50 11.28 -4.08 -7.55
C PRO A 50 11.13 -3.78 -6.06
N ALA A 51 12.13 -4.13 -5.26
CA ALA A 51 12.11 -3.83 -3.82
C ALA A 51 12.11 -2.32 -3.54
N GLU A 52 12.60 -1.54 -4.50
CA GLU A 52 12.73 -0.09 -4.48
C GLU A 52 11.44 0.63 -4.95
N SER A 53 10.49 -0.10 -5.54
CA SER A 53 9.23 0.43 -6.10
C SER A 53 8.11 -0.58 -5.86
N CYS A 54 7.65 -0.68 -4.61
CA CYS A 54 6.65 -1.67 -4.20
C CYS A 54 5.48 -1.07 -3.42
N ILE A 55 4.49 -1.91 -3.14
CA ILE A 55 3.35 -1.54 -2.30
C ILE A 55 3.60 -2.06 -0.89
N HIS A 56 3.46 -1.20 0.11
CA HIS A 56 3.55 -1.55 1.52
C HIS A 56 2.15 -1.53 2.14
N HIS A 57 1.78 -2.59 2.86
CA HIS A 57 0.62 -2.62 3.72
C HIS A 57 1.04 -2.52 5.18
N LEU A 58 0.59 -1.49 5.90
CA LEU A 58 0.81 -1.40 7.34
C LEU A 58 -0.34 -2.09 8.08
N GLU A 59 0.00 -2.85 9.10
CA GLU A 59 -0.95 -3.73 9.81
C GLU A 59 -1.06 -3.38 11.30
N GLU A 60 -0.04 -2.72 11.86
CA GLU A 60 0.03 -2.41 13.28
C GLU A 60 0.65 -1.04 13.54
N GLU A 61 0.37 -0.46 14.72
CA GLU A 61 0.91 0.84 15.13
C GLU A 61 2.45 0.92 15.06
N LYS A 62 3.16 -0.18 15.35
CA LYS A 62 4.64 -0.23 15.27
C LYS A 62 5.17 0.06 13.86
N ASP A 63 4.36 -0.20 12.84
CA ASP A 63 4.71 0.04 11.45
C ASP A 63 4.70 1.53 11.11
N ALA A 64 4.09 2.39 11.94
CA ALA A 64 4.11 3.84 11.76
C ALA A 64 5.54 4.40 11.66
N LYS A 65 6.53 3.73 12.28
CA LYS A 65 7.94 4.11 12.17
C LYS A 65 8.40 4.20 10.72
N PHE A 66 7.88 3.35 9.83
CA PHE A 66 8.21 3.39 8.41
C PHE A 66 7.85 4.74 7.78
N ILE A 67 6.61 5.21 8.00
CA ILE A 67 6.16 6.52 7.50
C ILE A 67 6.99 7.64 8.13
N LEU A 68 7.22 7.57 9.44
CA LEU A 68 7.97 8.59 10.18
C LEU A 68 9.43 8.72 9.71
N ASP A 69 10.05 7.61 9.33
CA ASP A 69 11.41 7.60 8.80
C ASP A 69 11.46 8.10 7.34
N GLN A 70 10.33 8.11 6.63
CA GLN A 70 10.20 8.51 5.22
C GLN A 70 9.49 9.87 5.01
N LEU A 71 9.24 10.63 6.09
CA LEU A 71 8.42 11.85 6.04
C LEU A 71 8.84 12.88 4.98
N ILE A 72 10.14 13.07 4.80
CA ILE A 72 10.69 14.04 3.83
C ILE A 72 10.52 13.60 2.37
N HIS A 73 10.13 12.35 2.17
CA HIS A 73 9.94 11.70 0.87
C HIS A 73 8.46 11.52 0.53
N VAL A 74 7.53 11.91 1.40
CA VAL A 74 6.10 11.84 1.14
C VAL A 74 5.72 12.88 0.08
N GLU A 75 5.23 12.41 -1.05
CA GLU A 75 4.74 13.25 -2.15
C GLU A 75 3.27 13.60 -1.97
N TYR A 76 2.47 12.63 -1.52
CA TYR A 76 1.06 12.82 -1.28
C TYR A 76 0.52 11.88 -0.21
N VAL A 77 -0.55 12.31 0.43
CA VAL A 77 -1.37 11.50 1.33
C VAL A 77 -2.83 11.63 0.88
N GLU A 78 -3.46 10.51 0.58
CA GLU A 78 -4.86 10.41 0.23
C GLU A 78 -5.59 9.60 1.29
N THR A 79 -6.83 10.00 1.57
CA THR A 79 -7.76 9.21 2.38
C THR A 79 -8.96 8.89 1.52
N GLU A 80 -9.24 7.62 1.37
CA GLU A 80 -10.29 7.10 0.49
C GLU A 80 -11.24 6.20 1.28
N GLU A 81 -12.44 5.98 0.73
CA GLU A 81 -13.47 5.15 1.36
C GLU A 81 -14.08 4.22 0.31
N VAL A 82 -14.09 2.91 0.62
CA VAL A 82 -14.66 1.88 -0.24
C VAL A 82 -15.50 0.90 0.58
N GLN A 83 -16.81 0.83 0.31
CA GLN A 83 -17.74 -0.09 0.99
C GLN A 83 -17.59 -0.06 2.52
N ASP A 84 -17.72 1.13 3.12
CA ASP A 84 -17.59 1.38 4.57
C ASP A 84 -16.18 1.09 5.15
N CYS A 85 -15.17 0.88 4.30
CA CYS A 85 -13.78 0.79 4.69
C CYS A 85 -13.04 2.07 4.29
N ARG A 86 -12.62 2.84 5.29
CA ARG A 86 -11.77 4.01 5.09
C ARG A 86 -10.30 3.61 5.20
N TYR A 87 -9.48 4.07 4.26
CA TYR A 87 -8.05 3.76 4.23
C TYR A 87 -7.24 4.97 3.80
N PHE A 88 -5.95 4.91 4.10
CA PHE A 88 -4.94 5.85 3.66
C PHE A 88 -4.13 5.25 2.53
N ARG A 89 -3.81 6.09 1.55
CA ARG A 89 -2.87 5.80 0.46
C ARG A 89 -1.82 6.90 0.44
N ILE A 90 -0.56 6.53 0.60
CA ILE A 90 0.56 7.48 0.66
C ILE A 90 1.51 7.18 -0.49
N GLY A 91 1.85 8.19 -1.27
CA GLY A 91 2.95 8.13 -2.24
C GLY A 91 4.25 8.60 -1.63
N ILE A 92 5.28 7.76 -1.67
CA ILE A 92 6.62 8.05 -1.17
C ILE A 92 7.63 7.95 -2.31
N MET A 93 8.33 9.06 -2.60
CA MET A 93 9.36 9.11 -3.65
C MET A 93 10.75 8.82 -3.06
N ASN A 94 11.32 7.66 -3.39
CA ASN A 94 12.66 7.27 -2.98
C ASN A 94 13.54 7.05 -4.22
N ASP A 95 14.65 7.78 -4.34
CA ASP A 95 15.59 7.68 -5.47
C ASP A 95 14.93 7.64 -6.86
N HIS A 96 13.92 8.49 -7.08
CA HIS A 96 13.09 8.59 -8.30
C HIS A 96 12.13 7.41 -8.55
N GLN A 97 11.95 6.53 -7.57
CA GLN A 97 10.97 5.44 -7.59
C GLN A 97 9.82 5.74 -6.63
N MET A 98 8.60 5.49 -7.08
CA MET A 98 7.40 5.67 -6.27
C MET A 98 7.10 4.40 -5.49
N ASN A 99 7.03 4.51 -4.16
CA ASN A 99 6.49 3.47 -3.29
C ASN A 99 5.10 3.90 -2.82
N LEU A 100 4.18 2.95 -2.76
CA LEU A 100 2.84 3.21 -2.23
C LEU A 100 2.68 2.56 -0.87
N VAL A 101 2.13 3.29 0.09
CA VAL A 101 1.81 2.75 1.42
C VAL A 101 0.30 2.79 1.61
N PHE A 102 -0.27 1.65 1.97
CA PHE A 102 -1.68 1.51 2.29
C PHE A 102 -1.89 1.02 3.72
N PHE A 103 -2.87 1.59 4.40
CA PHE A 103 -3.36 1.08 5.69
C PHE A 103 -4.78 1.55 5.97
N ILE A 104 -5.52 0.77 6.77
CA ILE A 104 -6.93 1.06 7.11
C ILE A 104 -6.98 2.07 8.25
N GLU A 105 -7.97 2.96 8.26
CA GLU A 105 -8.19 3.90 9.36
C GLU A 105 -8.34 3.14 10.70
N GLY A 106 -7.67 3.63 11.75
CA GLY A 106 -7.55 2.96 13.04
C GLY A 106 -6.39 1.97 13.15
N THR A 107 -5.59 1.77 12.09
CA THR A 107 -4.38 0.93 12.16
C THR A 107 -3.27 1.64 12.94
N LEU A 108 -3.14 2.96 12.75
CA LEU A 108 -2.14 3.77 13.44
C LEU A 108 -2.80 4.57 14.57
N SER A 109 -1.98 5.17 15.44
CA SER A 109 -2.53 6.04 16.48
C SER A 109 -3.31 7.20 15.86
N SER A 110 -4.43 7.57 16.48
CA SER A 110 -5.30 8.67 16.00
C SER A 110 -4.54 9.98 15.79
N ARG A 111 -3.49 10.23 16.58
CA ARG A 111 -2.61 11.40 16.41
C ARG A 111 -1.89 11.38 15.06
N ILE A 112 -1.38 10.22 14.64
CA ILE A 112 -0.66 10.06 13.38
C ILE A 112 -1.64 10.15 12.20
N GLU A 113 -2.77 9.47 12.30
CA GLU A 113 -3.79 9.49 11.24
C GLU A 113 -4.37 10.90 11.03
N GLN A 114 -4.65 11.63 12.11
CA GLN A 114 -5.05 13.04 12.02
C GLN A 114 -3.95 13.91 11.43
N TRP A 115 -2.69 13.67 11.79
CA TRP A 115 -1.57 14.42 11.22
C TRP A 115 -1.45 14.20 9.71
N LEU A 116 -1.65 12.97 9.24
CA LEU A 116 -1.65 12.60 7.82
C LEU A 116 -2.80 13.24 7.02
N GLN A 117 -3.90 13.63 7.66
CA GLN A 117 -5.05 14.27 7.03
C GLN A 117 -4.90 15.80 6.85
N ASN A 118 -3.86 16.42 7.40
CA ASN A 118 -3.64 17.89 7.38
C ASN A 118 -2.49 18.29 6.47
#